data_AF-A0A7V4H1F6-F1
#
_entry.id   AF-A0A7V4H1F6-F1
#
_cell.length_a   1.000
_cell.length_b   1.000
_cell.length_c   1.000
_cell.angle_alpha   90.00
_cell.angle_beta   90.00
_cell.angle_gamma   90.00
#
_symmetry.space_group_name_H-M   'P 1'
#
loop_
_entity.id
_entity.type
_entity.pdbx_description
1 polymer ?
#
loop_
_entity_poly.entity_id
_entity_poly.type
_entity_poly.pdbx_seq_one_letter_code
_entity_poly.pdbx_strand_id
1 'polypeptide(L)' 'MTRLEVELAEALDALEAAARDPARPRLLPLFARIDALAAQLPPDADPELRHFLARKSYAKARERLRGGAAARGRCGG' A
#
# COMPACT_ATOMS: atom_id res chain seq x y z
N MET A 1 11.83 2.97 -5.10
CA MET A 1 10.69 2.99 -4.17
C MET A 1 10.66 4.36 -3.51
N THR A 2 9.61 5.15 -3.70
CA THR A 2 9.48 6.50 -3.12
C THR A 2 9.13 6.41 -1.63
N ARG A 3 9.36 7.49 -0.87
CA ARG A 3 9.01 7.54 0.56
C ARG A 3 7.53 7.21 0.82
N LEU A 4 6.63 7.68 -0.03
CA LEU A 4 5.19 7.39 0.06
C LEU A 4 4.89 5.89 -0.12
N GLU A 5 5.56 5.22 -1.05
CA GLU A 5 5.37 3.77 -1.24
C GLU A 5 5.92 2.96 -0.06
N VAL A 6 7.01 3.42 0.56
CA VAL A 6 7.53 2.82 1.81
C VAL A 6 6.51 2.96 2.92
N GLU A 7 6.01 4.17 3.17
CA GLU A 7 5.00 4.39 4.23
C GLU A 7 3.70 3.62 3.96
N LEU A 8 3.29 3.53 2.70
CA LEU A 8 2.12 2.73 2.31
C LEU A 8 2.36 1.24 2.55
N ALA A 9 3.53 0.72 2.20
CA ALA A 9 3.88 -0.68 2.45
C ALA A 9 3.92 -0.99 3.96
N GLU A 10 4.46 -0.10 4.79
CA GLU A 10 4.46 -0.24 6.24
C GLU A 10 3.05 -0.19 6.82
N ALA A 11 2.20 0.73 6.36
CA ALA A 11 0.82 0.83 6.81
C ALA A 11 0.00 -0.43 6.46
N LEU A 12 0.24 -1.02 5.27
CA LEU A 12 -0.38 -2.27 4.85
C LEU A 12 0.10 -3.47 5.69
N ASP A 13 1.38 -3.51 6.06
CA ASP A 13 1.92 -4.56 6.92
C ASP A 13 1.39 -4.45 8.36
N ALA A 14 1.31 -3.23 8.89
CA ALA A 14 0.70 -2.95 10.19
C ALA A 14 -0.79 -3.36 10.22
N LEU A 15 -1.53 -3.12 9.13
CA LEU A 15 -2.92 -3.58 9.01
C LEU A 15 -3.02 -5.11 9.04
N GLU A 16 -2.18 -5.83 8.30
CA GLU A 16 -2.16 -7.29 8.33
C GLU A 16 -1.78 -7.84 9.71
N ALA A 17 -0.76 -7.27 10.35
CA ALA A 17 -0.36 -7.67 11.70
C ALA A 17 -1.51 -7.43 12.70
N ALA A 18 -2.12 -6.25 12.66
CA ALA A 18 -3.25 -5.88 13.50
C ALA A 18 -4.49 -6.76 13.26
N ALA A 19 -4.73 -7.21 12.03
CA ALA A 19 -5.84 -8.10 11.70
C ALA A 19 -5.64 -9.53 12.20
N ARG A 20 -4.37 -9.97 12.33
CA ARG A 20 -4.00 -11.28 12.89
C ARG A 20 -3.88 -11.26 14.41
N ASP A 21 -3.79 -10.07 15.00
CA ASP A 21 -3.66 -9.89 16.44
C ASP A 21 -4.98 -10.21 17.17
N PRO A 22 -4.98 -11.17 18.11
CA PRO A 22 -6.19 -11.58 18.83
C PRO A 22 -6.74 -10.49 19.76
N ALA A 23 -5.94 -9.49 20.14
CA ALA A 23 -6.38 -8.36 20.95
C ALA A 23 -7.25 -7.36 20.16
N ARG A 24 -7.42 -7.57 18.83
CA ARG A 24 -8.23 -6.74 17.93
C ARG A 24 -7.99 -5.24 18.15
N PRO A 25 -6.75 -4.76 17.92
CA PRO A 25 -6.47 -3.33 17.90
C PRO A 25 -7.38 -2.61 16.89
N ARG A 26 -7.58 -1.29 17.08
CA ARG A 26 -8.47 -0.50 16.22
C ARG A 26 -7.91 -0.48 14.78
N LEU A 27 -8.58 -1.17 13.87
CA LEU A 27 -8.20 -1.24 12.44
C LEU A 27 -8.62 0.00 11.64
N LEU A 28 -9.68 0.68 12.08
CA LEU A 28 -10.19 1.92 11.47
C LEU A 28 -9.10 2.99 11.18
N PRO A 29 -8.24 3.37 12.13
CA PRO A 29 -7.17 4.33 11.87
C PRO A 29 -6.14 3.83 10.85
N LEU A 30 -5.92 2.52 10.74
CA LEU A 30 -5.00 1.95 9.75
C LEU A 30 -5.57 2.07 8.34
N PHE A 31 -6.87 1.78 8.16
CA PHE A 31 -7.55 2.00 6.88
C PHE A 31 -7.53 3.47 6.47
N ALA A 32 -7.82 4.39 7.40
CA ALA A 32 -7.78 5.82 7.12
C ALA A 32 -6.38 6.30 6.71
N ARG A 33 -5.33 5.79 7.36
CA ARG A 33 -3.94 6.09 7.00
C ARG A 33 -3.59 5.58 5.60
N ILE A 34 -4.00 4.37 5.25
CA ILE A 34 -3.77 3.79 3.92
C ILE A 34 -4.49 4.61 2.84
N ASP A 35 -5.75 5.00 3.05
CA ASP A 35 -6.50 5.84 2.11
C ASP A 35 -5.84 7.21 1.92
N ALA A 36 -5.40 7.85 3.01
CA ALA A 36 -4.70 9.13 2.95
C ALA A 36 -3.36 9.04 2.18
N LEU A 37 -2.60 7.95 2.36
CA LEU A 37 -1.36 7.70 1.62
C LEU A 37 -1.65 7.38 0.15
N ALA A 38 -2.68 6.60 -0.13
CA ALA A 38 -3.12 6.26 -1.48
C ALA A 38 -3.54 7.50 -2.28
N ALA A 39 -4.21 8.46 -1.65
CA ALA A 39 -4.61 9.72 -2.26
C ALA A 39 -3.42 10.63 -2.63
N GLN A 40 -2.27 10.46 -1.95
CA GLN A 40 -1.05 11.21 -2.20
C GLN A 40 -0.14 10.53 -3.23
N LEU A 41 -0.49 9.34 -3.73
CA LEU A 41 0.33 8.64 -4.72
C LEU A 41 0.49 9.51 -5.99
N PRO A 42 1.72 9.65 -6.50
CA PRO A 42 1.95 10.40 -7.72
C PRO A 42 1.21 9.76 -8.91
N PRO A 43 0.91 10.54 -9.96
CA PRO A 43 0.28 10.00 -11.17
C PRO A 43 1.14 8.94 -11.87
N ASP A 44 2.47 9.00 -11.68
CA ASP A 44 3.47 8.02 -12.15
C ASP A 44 3.56 6.76 -11.26
N ALA A 45 2.73 6.66 -10.22
CA ALA A 45 2.62 5.44 -9.43
C ALA A 45 2.01 4.31 -10.26
N ASP A 46 2.37 3.07 -9.89
CA ASP A 46 1.94 1.88 -10.57
C ASP A 46 0.40 1.79 -10.69
N PRO A 47 -0.16 1.64 -11.90
CA PRO A 47 -1.61 1.66 -12.10
C PRO A 47 -2.31 0.44 -11.45
N GLU A 48 -1.63 -0.70 -11.35
CA GLU A 48 -2.18 -1.87 -10.65
C GLU A 48 -2.25 -1.61 -9.14
N LEU A 49 -1.23 -0.96 -8.57
CA LEU A 49 -1.26 -0.55 -7.17
C LEU A 49 -2.47 0.35 -6.88
N ARG A 50 -2.71 1.36 -7.72
CA ARG A 50 -3.88 2.24 -7.59
C ARG A 50 -5.19 1.47 -7.70
N HIS A 51 -5.27 0.51 -8.62
CA HIS A 51 -6.44 -0.35 -8.76
C HIS A 51 -6.71 -1.19 -7.50
N PHE A 52 -5.67 -1.80 -6.92
CA PHE A 52 -5.83 -2.59 -5.70
C PHE A 52 -6.25 -1.75 -4.50
N LEU A 53 -5.70 -0.54 -4.33
CA LEU A 53 -6.08 0.39 -3.27
C LEU A 53 -7.54 0.84 -3.42
N ALA A 54 -7.97 1.19 -4.63
CA ALA A 54 -9.37 1.58 -4.90
C ALA A 54 -10.37 0.46 -4.60
N ARG A 55 -9.98 -0.81 -4.80
CA ARG A 55 -10.79 -1.99 -4.48
C ARG A 55 -10.66 -2.47 -3.04
N LYS A 56 -9.93 -1.73 -2.18
CA LYS A 56 -9.60 -2.12 -0.80
C LYS A 56 -8.94 -3.50 -0.72
N SER A 57 -8.20 -3.88 -1.77
CA SER A 57 -7.47 -5.14 -1.84
C SER A 57 -6.06 -4.96 -1.28
N TYR A 58 -5.99 -4.73 0.03
CA TYR A 58 -4.75 -4.36 0.73
C TYR A 58 -3.66 -5.44 0.65
N ALA A 59 -4.03 -6.72 0.68
CA ALA A 59 -3.10 -7.84 0.50
C ALA A 59 -2.39 -7.77 -0.87
N LYS A 60 -3.15 -7.59 -1.95
CA LYS A 60 -2.59 -7.46 -3.31
C LYS A 60 -1.77 -6.19 -3.49
N ALA A 61 -2.21 -5.08 -2.89
CA ALA A 61 -1.43 -3.84 -2.90
C ALA A 61 -0.05 -4.03 -2.24
N ARG A 62 -0.01 -4.75 -1.11
CA ARG A 62 1.23 -5.11 -0.42
C ARG A 62 2.12 -6.03 -1.25
N GLU A 63 1.53 -7.08 -1.85
CA GLU A 63 2.24 -7.96 -2.77
C GLU A 63 2.80 -7.20 -3.97
N ARG A 64 2.05 -6.23 -4.52
CA ARG A 64 2.52 -5.43 -5.66
C ARG A 64 3.67 -4.49 -5.27
N LEU A 65 3.63 -3.92 -4.06
CA LEU A 65 4.71 -3.09 -3.51
C LEU A 65 5.97 -3.92 -3.20
N ARG A 66 5.82 -5.14 -2.68
CA ARG A 66 6.96 -6.03 -2.32
C ARG A 66 7.52 -6.81 -3.50
N GLY A 67 6.66 -7.30 -4.40
CA GLY A 67 7.03 -8.05 -5.61
C GLY A 67 7.43 -7.14 -6.78
N GLY A 68 6.97 -5.89 -6.79
CA GLY A 68 7.29 -4.90 -7.84
C GLY A 68 8.58 -4.10 -7.61
N ALA A 69 9.25 -4.25 -6.46
CA ALA A 69 10.53 -3.60 -6.19
C ALA A 69 11.62 -3.97 -7.22
N ALA A 70 11.47 -5.11 -7.92
CA ALA A 70 12.37 -5.52 -8.99
C ALA A 70 12.09 -4.88 -10.37
N ALA A 71 10.93 -4.23 -10.58
CA ALA A 71 10.49 -3.81 -11.91
C ALA A 71 10.34 -2.29 -12.13
N ARG A 72 10.58 -1.44 -11.11
CA ARG A 72 10.65 0.02 -11.31
C ARG A 72 12.05 0.42 -11.77
N GLY A 73 12.42 -0.11 -12.93
CA GLY A 73 13.60 0.23 -13.71
C GLY A 73 13.21 0.41 -15.16
N ARG A 74 12.46 1.48 -15.46
CA ARG A 74 12.44 2.23 -16.73
C ARG A 74 11.38 3.32 -16.64
N CYS A 75 11.84 4.49 -16.23
CA CYS A 75 11.17 5.75 -16.48
C CYS A 75 11.35 6.12 -17.96
N GLY A 76 10.33 6.72 -18.58
CA GLY A 76 10.46 7.54 -19.78
C GLY A 76 10.32 6.81 -21.11
N GLY A 77 9.19 7.04 -21.79
CA GLY A 77 9.13 6.98 -23.25
C GLY A 77 9.73 8.23 -23.88
#